data_AF-A0A2G8BGV5-F1
#
_entry.id   AF-A0A2G8BGV5-F1
#
_cell.length_a   1.000
_cell.length_b   1.000
_cell.length_c   1.000
_cell.angle_alpha   90.00
_cell.angle_beta   90.00
_cell.angle_gamma   90.00
#
_symmetry.space_group_name_H-M   'P 1'
#
loop_
_entity.id
_entity.type
_entity.pdbx_description
1 polymer ?
#
loop_
_entity_poly.entity_id
_entity_poly.type
_entity_poly.pdbx_seq_one_letter_code
_entity_poly.pdbx_strand_id
1 'polypeptide(L)' 'MPNKRQSPPRLLGIPEAAAYCGVHPRTLRRWIAAGHIQAHRVGPKLLKIHAADLDAFVGREPVGAAQ' A
#
# COMPACT_ATOMS: atom_id res chain seq x y z
N MET A 1 -2.48 -29.60 -2.07
CA MET A 1 -2.12 -28.26 -2.57
C MET A 1 -2.51 -27.26 -1.48
N PRO A 2 -1.59 -26.46 -0.90
CA PRO A 2 -1.95 -25.64 0.24
C PRO A 2 -2.86 -24.48 -0.20
N ASN A 3 -4.08 -24.49 0.35
CA ASN A 3 -5.02 -23.38 0.30
C ASN A 3 -4.32 -22.13 0.85
N LYS A 4 -4.07 -21.17 -0.05
CA LYS A 4 -3.63 -19.82 0.29
C LYS A 4 -4.73 -19.24 1.18
N ARG A 5 -4.59 -19.36 2.50
CA ARG A 5 -5.44 -18.72 3.50
C ARG A 5 -5.28 -17.23 3.26
N GLN A 6 -6.08 -16.69 2.33
CA GLN A 6 -6.20 -15.26 2.11
C GLN A 6 -6.86 -14.74 3.39
N SER A 7 -6.03 -14.40 4.38
CA SER A 7 -6.43 -13.50 5.45
C SER A 7 -7.21 -12.35 4.80
N PRO A 8 -8.37 -11.96 5.34
CA PRO A 8 -9.26 -11.03 4.68
C PRO A 8 -8.45 -9.81 4.23
N PRO A 9 -8.60 -9.36 2.97
CA PRO A 9 -7.76 -8.31 2.40
C PRO A 9 -7.85 -7.09 3.32
N ARG A 10 -6.78 -6.84 4.07
CA ARG A 10 -6.70 -5.71 4.98
C ARG A 10 -6.57 -4.47 4.11
N LEU A 11 -7.70 -3.81 3.90
CA LEU A 11 -7.79 -2.54 3.21
C LEU A 11 -7.28 -1.46 4.15
N LEU A 12 -6.05 -1.01 3.93
CA LEU A 12 -5.40 0.02 4.71
C LEU A 12 -5.77 1.40 4.15
N GLY A 13 -6.05 2.36 5.03
CA GLY A 13 -6.11 3.76 4.62
C GLY A 13 -4.72 4.27 4.22
N ILE A 14 -4.66 5.42 3.54
CA ILE A 14 -3.42 6.15 3.25
C ILE A 14 -2.48 6.26 4.48
N PRO A 15 -2.93 6.70 5.68
CA PRO A 15 -2.02 6.84 6.82
C PRO A 15 -1.51 5.49 7.35
N GLU A 16 -2.35 4.45 7.35
CA GLU A 16 -1.94 3.11 7.79
C GLU A 16 -0.97 2.47 6.81
N ALA A 17 -1.22 2.60 5.50
CA ALA A 17 -0.34 2.12 4.46
C ALA A 17 1.03 2.81 4.50
N ALA A 18 1.06 4.11 4.82
CA ALA A 18 2.29 4.87 4.98
C ALA A 18 3.10 4.36 6.19
N ALA A 19 2.43 4.16 7.33
CA ALA A 19 3.05 3.58 8.52
C ALA A 19 3.55 2.14 8.27
N TYR A 20 2.79 1.34 7.52
CA TYR A 20 3.16 -0.03 7.16
C TYR A 20 4.44 -0.09 6.32
N CYS A 21 4.57 0.82 5.34
CA CYS A 21 5.78 0.94 4.53
C CYS A 21 6.90 1.75 5.20
N GLY A 22 6.68 2.32 6.39
CA GLY A 22 7.65 3.20 7.06
C GLY A 22 7.93 4.51 6.31
N VAL A 23 7.02 4.95 5.45
CA VAL A 23 7.19 6.19 4.66
C VAL A 23 6.23 7.28 5.10
N HIS A 24 6.55 8.53 4.76
CA HIS A 24 5.62 9.63 4.99
C HIS A 24 4.38 9.48 4.09
N PRO A 25 3.14 9.76 4.58
CA PRO A 25 1.91 9.64 3.77
C PRO A 25 1.91 10.52 2.52
N ARG A 26 2.73 11.58 2.49
CA ARG A 26 2.96 12.41 1.29
C ARG A 26 3.70 11.64 0.19
N THR A 27 4.67 10.80 0.55
CA THR A 27 5.39 9.92 -0.36
C THR A 27 4.46 8.85 -0.92
N LEU A 28 3.66 8.24 -0.04
CA LEU A 28 2.66 7.26 -0.47
C LEU A 28 1.64 7.87 -1.47
N ARG A 29 1.15 9.09 -1.20
CA ARG A 29 0.28 9.82 -2.15
C ARG A 29 0.98 10.12 -3.48
N ARG A 30 2.28 10.42 -3.47
CA ARG A 30 3.06 10.63 -4.69
C ARG A 30 3.15 9.34 -5.51
N TRP A 31 3.38 8.20 -4.86
CA TRP A 31 3.40 6.90 -5.54
C TRP A 31 2.06 6.54 -6.17
N ILE A 32 0.95 6.81 -5.47
CA ILE A 32 -0.40 6.60 -6.01
C ILE A 32 -0.66 7.54 -7.20
N ALA A 33 -0.28 8.81 -7.09
CA ALA A 33 -0.46 9.79 -8.18
C ALA A 33 0.41 9.46 -9.41
N ALA A 34 1.58 8.88 -9.19
CA ALA A 34 2.48 8.39 -10.24
C ALA A 34 2.06 7.02 -10.81
N GLY A 35 1.07 6.34 -10.22
CA GLY A 35 0.58 5.03 -10.68
C GLY A 35 1.45 3.85 -10.25
N HIS A 36 2.36 4.04 -9.29
CA HIS A 36 3.19 2.96 -8.74
C HIS A 36 2.44 2.02 -7.80
N ILE A 37 1.43 2.54 -7.09
CA ILE A 37 0.61 1.78 -6.13
C ILE A 37 -0.85 1.93 -6.50
N GLN A 38 -1.59 0.81 -6.51
CA GLN A 38 -3.00 0.83 -6.84
C GLN A 38 -3.86 1.15 -5.61
N ALA A 39 -4.37 2.37 -5.57
CA ALA A 39 -5.35 2.78 -4.55
C ALA A 39 -6.78 2.57 -5.06
N HIS A 40 -7.57 1.85 -4.28
CA HIS A 40 -9.00 1.65 -4.50
C HIS A 40 -9.79 2.76 -3.81
N ARG A 41 -10.63 3.48 -4.55
CA ARG A 41 -11.49 4.51 -3.98
C ARG A 41 -12.74 3.86 -3.36
N VAL A 42 -12.85 3.95 -2.04
CA VAL A 42 -13.95 3.38 -1.25
C VAL A 42 -14.79 4.54 -0.69
N GLY A 43 -15.55 5.19 -1.57
CA GLY A 43 -16.41 6.35 -1.27
C GLY A 43 -15.87 7.69 -1.80
N PRO A 44 -16.57 8.81 -1.55
CA PRO A 44 -16.26 10.10 -2.16
C PRO A 44 -14.91 10.69 -1.70
N LYS A 45 -14.40 10.29 -0.53
CA LYS A 45 -13.17 10.85 0.08
C LYS A 45 -12.17 9.82 0.59
N LEU A 46 -12.51 8.53 0.58
CA LEU A 46 -11.66 7.48 1.15
C LEU A 46 -10.95 6.71 0.05
N LEU A 47 -9.63 6.70 0.12
CA LEU A 47 -8.76 5.81 -0.66
C LEU A 47 -8.29 4.70 0.27
N LYS A 48 -8.47 3.46 -0.16
CA LYS A 48 -7.96 2.27 0.51
C LYS A 48 -7.00 1.52 -0.38
N ILE A 49 -5.98 0.93 0.22
CA ILE A 49 -4.92 0.23 -0.47
C ILE A 49 -4.88 -1.18 0.10
N HIS A 50 -4.71 -2.18 -0.76
CA HIS A 50 -4.55 -3.54 -0.31
C HIS A 50 -3.14 -3.71 0.30
N ALA A 51 -3.05 -4.24 1.51
CA ALA A 51 -1.76 -4.56 2.13
C ALA A 51 -0.89 -5.48 1.26
N ALA A 52 -1.51 -6.39 0.49
CA ALA A 52 -0.81 -7.27 -0.44
C ALA A 52 -0.19 -6.52 -1.64
N ASP A 53 -0.79 -5.41 -2.07
CA ASP A 53 -0.25 -4.57 -3.16
C ASP A 53 0.98 -3.80 -2.67
N LEU A 54 0.92 -3.30 -1.43
CA LEU A 54 2.06 -2.66 -0.75
C LEU A 54 3.21 -3.64 -0.55
N ASP A 55 2.91 -4.87 -0.10
CA ASP A 55 3.91 -5.93 0.06
C ASP A 55 4.57 -6.31 -1.27
N ALA A 56 3.77 -6.46 -2.34
CA ALA A 56 4.28 -6.71 -3.68
C ALA A 56 5.15 -5.56 -4.22
N PHE A 57 4.84 -4.32 -3.86
CA PHE A 57 5.60 -3.14 -4.24
C PHE A 57 6.94 -3.07 -3.48
N VAL A 58 6.92 -3.21 -2.14
CA VAL A 58 8.13 -3.23 -1.29
C VAL A 58 9.04 -4.40 -1.64
N GLY A 59 8.47 -5.56 -1.99
CA GLY A 59 9.23 -6.74 -2.38
C GLY A 59 9.88 -6.66 -3.77
N ARG A 60 9.45 -5.73 -4.64
CA ARG A 60 9.98 -5.59 -6.01
C ARG A 60 11.08 -4.55 -6.15
N GLU A 61 11.05 -3.49 -5.36
CA GLU A 61 12.07 -2.43 -5.44
C GLU A 61 12.53 -2.04 -4.04
N PRO A 62 13.83 -2.18 -3.71
CA PRO A 62 14.39 -1.55 -2.52
C PRO A 62 14.39 -0.03 -2.75
N VAL A 63 13.27 0.62 -2.49
CA VAL A 63 13.20 2.08 -2.56
C VAL A 63 13.76 2.63 -1.25
N GLY A 64 15.07 2.90 -1.29
CA GLY A 64 15.87 3.65 -0.32
C GLY A 64 15.36 3.65 1.11
N ALA A 65 15.96 2.79 1.94
CA ALA A 65 16.11 3.09 3.36
C ALA A 65 16.75 4.49 3.47
N ALA A 66 15.94 5.48 3.85
CA ALA A 66 16.48 6.73 4.34
C ALA A 66 17.01 6.45 5.75
N GLN A 67 18.28 6.81 5.92
CA GLN A 67 19.12 6.77 7.12
C GLN A 67 18.46 7.41 8.35
#